data_AF-Q7Q859-F1
#
_entry.id   AF-Q7Q859-F1
#
_cell.length_a   1.000
_cell.length_b   1.000
_cell.length_c   1.000
_cell.angle_alpha   90.00
_cell.angle_beta   90.00
_cell.angle_gamma   90.00
#
_symmetry.space_group_name_H-M   'P 1'
#
loop_
_entity.id
_entity.type
_entity.pdbx_description
1 polymer ?
#
loop_
_entity_poly.entity_id
_entity_poly.type
_entity_poly.pdbx_seq_one_letter_code
_entity_poly.pdbx_strand_id
1 'polypeptide(L)'
;MSKAKKVLDEARETKNREIDLVDRNISTFEELPGLLNMLFVTRITLSHNKLKTVPPGIANLNNLEILNLSNNHLEELPLSLSSMPKLRILNCSINRLNTLPRGFGAFPVLEVLDLSYNNLNEHVLPGNFFMMDSLRALYLGDNEFEYLPKEVKNLKNLQILGLRDNDLLELPREIGELTRIRELHIQNNRLSVLPPEIANLDMPGPKSVLKMEENPWVTAIAEQYLVGISHVLEYIKTEAYRILYNRHMQAGGKTAGDLPPKADKSKKASRARS
;
A
#
# COMPACT_ATOMS: atom_id res chain seq x y z
N MET A 1 11.87 33.87 12.40
CA MET A 1 12.32 32.46 12.37
C MET A 1 11.16 31.60 11.86
N SER A 2 11.42 30.61 10.99
CA SER A 2 10.34 29.72 10.52
C SER A 2 9.75 28.95 11.72
N LYS A 3 8.44 28.67 11.69
CA LYS A 3 7.77 27.89 12.75
C LYS A 3 8.42 26.51 12.92
N ALA A 4 8.90 25.92 11.83
CA ALA A 4 9.62 24.64 11.85
C ALA A 4 10.94 24.71 12.62
N LYS A 5 11.74 25.78 12.42
CA LYS A 5 13.00 25.95 13.15
C LYS A 5 12.79 25.99 14.66
N LYS A 6 11.75 26.71 15.13
CA LYS A 6 11.43 26.77 16.56
C LYS A 6 11.13 25.39 17.16
N VAL A 7 10.37 24.56 16.45
CA VAL A 7 10.07 23.18 16.88
C VAL A 7 11.34 22.33 16.97
N LEU A 8 12.25 22.47 15.99
CA LEU A 8 13.51 21.72 15.97
C LEU A 8 14.47 22.17 17.09
N ASP A 9 14.55 23.47 17.34
CA ASP A 9 15.39 24.03 18.41
C ASP A 9 14.87 23.56 19.79
N GLU A 10 13.56 23.65 20.04
CA GLU A 10 12.92 23.17 21.27
C GLU A 10 13.11 21.66 21.46
N ALA A 11 12.92 20.86 20.40
CA ALA A 11 13.13 19.42 20.47
C ALA A 11 14.59 19.05 20.74
N ARG A 12 15.55 19.87 20.29
CA ARG A 12 16.98 19.68 20.56
C ARG A 12 17.33 19.93 22.02
N GLU A 13 16.78 21.00 22.60
CA GLU A 13 16.98 21.38 24.00
C GLU A 13 16.35 20.35 24.95
N THR A 14 15.12 19.95 24.66
CA THR A 14 14.33 19.02 25.50
C THR A 14 14.64 17.54 25.24
N LYS A 15 15.42 17.22 24.20
CA LYS A 15 15.64 15.85 23.71
C LYS A 15 14.33 15.14 23.35
N ASN A 16 13.36 15.88 22.82
CA ASN A 16 12.08 15.33 22.41
C ASN A 16 12.25 14.32 21.25
N ARG A 17 11.88 13.07 21.48
CA ARG A 17 12.01 12.00 20.49
C ARG A 17 11.00 12.08 19.35
N GLU A 18 9.98 12.91 19.49
CA GLU A 18 8.90 13.07 18.52
C GLU A 18 8.94 14.47 17.90
N ILE A 19 9.07 14.53 16.57
CA ILE A 19 9.08 15.78 15.81
C ILE A 19 7.78 15.87 15.01
N ASP A 20 6.94 16.85 15.35
CA ASP A 20 5.70 17.15 14.65
C ASP A 20 5.82 18.44 13.85
N LEU A 21 5.82 18.29 12.52
CA LEU A 21 5.92 19.36 11.54
C LEU A 21 4.76 19.27 10.53
N VAL A 22 3.56 18.91 10.98
CA VAL A 22 2.35 18.89 10.15
C VAL A 22 1.97 20.30 9.67
N ASP A 23 1.60 20.42 8.39
CA ASP A 23 1.04 21.64 7.80
C ASP A 23 1.89 22.90 8.06
N ARG A 24 3.18 22.79 7.72
CA ARG A 24 4.16 23.87 7.90
C ARG A 24 4.59 24.53 6.59
N ASN A 25 3.99 24.13 5.46
CA ASN A 25 4.36 24.56 4.11
C ASN A 25 5.84 24.28 3.75
N ILE A 26 6.45 23.26 4.38
CA ILE A 26 7.85 22.89 4.13
C ILE A 26 7.96 22.31 2.71
N SER A 27 8.85 22.84 1.89
CA SER A 27 9.02 22.39 0.51
C SER A 27 10.30 21.58 0.30
N THR A 28 11.30 21.78 1.17
CA THR A 28 12.58 21.05 1.14
C THR A 28 13.09 20.73 2.54
N PHE A 29 13.90 19.68 2.67
CA PHE A 29 14.60 19.34 3.91
C PHE A 29 15.66 20.38 4.31
N GLU A 30 16.09 21.26 3.39
CA GLU A 30 16.99 22.39 3.72
C GLU A 30 16.34 23.38 4.70
N GLU A 31 15.00 23.46 4.72
CA GLU A 31 14.24 24.27 5.69
C GLU A 31 14.21 23.65 7.10
N LEU A 32 14.77 22.45 7.26
CA LEU A 32 14.78 21.66 8.50
C LEU A 32 16.21 21.50 9.06
N PRO A 33 16.86 22.61 9.46
CA PRO A 33 18.28 22.60 9.79
C PRO A 33 18.57 21.69 10.99
N GLY A 34 19.47 20.74 10.77
CA GLY A 34 19.94 19.82 11.80
C GLY A 34 18.99 18.66 12.12
N LEU A 35 17.81 18.56 11.49
CA LEU A 35 16.89 17.43 11.70
C LEU A 35 17.59 16.08 11.48
N LEU A 36 18.36 15.96 10.40
CA LEU A 36 19.08 14.74 10.03
C LEU A 36 20.20 14.35 11.01
N ASN A 37 20.55 15.22 11.96
CA ASN A 37 21.54 14.98 13.00
C ASN A 37 20.91 14.67 14.37
N MET A 38 19.58 14.67 14.49
CA MET A 38 18.86 14.42 15.75
C MET A 38 18.72 12.91 15.99
N LEU A 39 19.84 12.24 16.27
CA LEU A 39 19.92 10.77 16.39
C LEU A 39 19.05 10.16 17.50
N PHE A 40 18.48 10.97 18.39
CA PHE A 40 17.58 10.54 19.46
C PHE A 40 16.11 10.45 19.02
N VAL A 41 15.77 10.97 17.84
CA VAL A 41 14.40 11.02 17.33
C VAL A 41 13.95 9.62 16.94
N THR A 42 12.76 9.25 17.40
CA THR A 42 12.10 7.98 17.09
C THR A 42 10.87 8.17 16.22
N ARG A 43 10.30 9.38 16.15
CA ARG A 43 9.12 9.66 15.32
C ARG A 43 9.24 11.01 14.62
N ILE A 44 8.99 11.03 13.32
CA ILE A 44 8.92 12.26 12.52
C ILE A 44 7.60 12.27 11.77
N THR A 45 6.84 13.34 11.95
CA THR A 45 5.64 13.64 11.17
C THR A 45 5.86 14.90 10.37
N LEU A 46 5.88 14.74 9.04
CA LEU A 46 6.04 15.80 8.04
C LEU A 46 4.83 15.85 7.10
N SER A 47 3.66 15.39 7.54
CA SER A 47 2.49 15.31 6.68
C SER A 47 1.89 16.68 6.35
N HIS A 48 1.12 16.75 5.25
CA HIS A 48 0.51 17.99 4.76
C HIS A 48 1.54 19.09 4.45
N ASN A 49 2.68 18.72 3.86
CA ASN A 49 3.70 19.68 3.42
C ASN A 49 3.81 19.64 1.89
N LYS A 50 4.88 20.21 1.34
CA LYS A 50 5.12 20.32 -0.10
C LYS A 50 6.42 19.63 -0.53
N LEU A 51 6.92 18.68 0.27
CA LEU A 51 8.18 17.99 0.03
C LEU A 51 8.14 17.27 -1.31
N LYS A 52 9.16 17.50 -2.15
CA LYS A 52 9.33 16.81 -3.45
C LYS A 52 10.26 15.60 -3.37
N THR A 53 11.22 15.65 -2.45
CA THR A 53 12.22 14.60 -2.26
C THR A 53 12.50 14.40 -0.78
N VAL A 54 12.99 13.21 -0.44
CA VAL A 54 13.57 12.91 0.88
C VAL A 54 15.07 12.68 0.68
N PRO A 55 15.96 13.42 1.37
CA PRO A 55 17.39 13.26 1.21
C PRO A 55 17.85 11.90 1.75
N PRO A 56 18.87 11.27 1.14
CA PRO A 56 19.42 10.00 1.64
C PRO A 56 19.88 10.03 3.10
N GLY A 57 20.26 11.22 3.60
CA GLY A 57 20.63 11.46 4.99
C GLY A 57 19.52 11.20 6.02
N ILE A 58 18.26 10.99 5.61
CA ILE A 58 17.19 10.52 6.50
C ILE A 58 17.56 9.20 7.19
N ALA A 59 18.34 8.36 6.51
CA ALA A 59 18.79 7.07 7.02
C ALA A 59 19.80 7.19 8.18
N ASN A 60 20.38 8.37 8.41
CA ASN A 60 21.25 8.61 9.58
C ASN A 60 20.48 8.51 10.90
N LEU A 61 19.16 8.66 10.87
CA LEU A 61 18.29 8.57 12.03
C LEU A 61 18.06 7.10 12.43
N ASN A 62 19.12 6.45 12.91
CA ASN A 62 19.15 5.02 13.26
C ASN A 62 18.14 4.60 14.34
N ASN A 63 17.59 5.57 15.09
CA ASN A 63 16.57 5.32 16.10
C ASN A 63 15.14 5.59 15.62
N LEU A 64 14.95 6.03 14.36
CA LEU A 64 13.64 6.35 13.83
C LEU A 64 12.80 5.07 13.67
N GLU A 65 11.64 5.07 14.31
CA GLU A 65 10.66 3.99 14.29
C GLU A 65 9.45 4.33 13.42
N ILE A 66 9.07 5.61 13.37
CA ILE A 66 7.89 6.08 12.64
C ILE A 66 8.25 7.27 11.77
N LEU A 67 8.02 7.14 10.47
CA LEU A 67 8.16 8.22 9.50
C LEU A 67 6.84 8.42 8.77
N ASN A 68 6.23 9.58 8.99
CA ASN A 68 5.01 9.97 8.30
C ASN A 68 5.31 11.15 7.35
N LEU A 69 5.22 10.85 6.06
CA LEU A 69 5.42 11.77 4.93
C LEU A 69 4.12 11.93 4.11
N SER A 70 2.97 11.61 4.69
CA SER A 70 1.71 11.62 3.95
C SER A 70 1.32 13.01 3.45
N ASN A 71 0.60 13.08 2.34
CA ASN A 71 0.13 14.34 1.76
C ASN A 71 1.28 15.34 1.51
N ASN A 72 2.21 14.91 0.65
CA ASN A 72 3.33 15.69 0.13
C ASN A 72 3.36 15.58 -1.41
N HIS A 73 4.45 15.98 -2.04
CA HIS A 73 4.66 15.91 -3.50
C HIS A 73 5.81 14.96 -3.86
N LEU A 74 6.04 13.90 -3.08
CA LEU A 74 7.16 12.99 -3.29
C LEU A 74 6.98 12.19 -4.58
N GLU A 75 7.95 12.25 -5.48
CA GLU A 75 7.99 11.48 -6.73
C GLU A 75 8.85 10.21 -6.60
N GLU A 76 9.84 10.25 -5.72
CA GLU A 76 10.74 9.13 -5.42
C GLU A 76 11.11 9.08 -3.93
N LEU A 77 11.64 7.92 -3.51
CA LEU A 77 12.20 7.70 -2.18
C LEU A 77 13.67 7.31 -2.29
N PRO A 78 14.54 7.73 -1.36
CA PRO A 78 15.95 7.39 -1.40
C PRO A 78 16.17 5.90 -1.10
N LEU A 79 17.15 5.30 -1.78
CA LEU A 79 17.57 3.91 -1.56
C LEU A 79 17.89 3.60 -0.09
N SER A 80 18.48 4.55 0.63
CA SER A 80 18.89 4.39 2.02
C SER A 80 17.72 4.26 3.00
N LEU A 81 16.48 4.56 2.58
CA LEU A 81 15.31 4.44 3.45
C LEU A 81 15.08 2.98 3.87
N SER A 82 15.30 2.01 2.98
CA SER A 82 15.09 0.59 3.27
C SER A 82 16.14 -0.03 4.19
N SER A 83 17.27 0.65 4.43
CA SER A 83 18.31 0.16 5.37
C SER A 83 18.11 0.60 6.82
N MET A 84 17.03 1.34 7.13
CA MET A 84 16.82 1.87 8.48
C MET A 84 16.51 0.75 9.48
N PRO A 85 17.33 0.56 10.53
CA PRO A 85 17.31 -0.66 11.35
C PRO A 85 16.11 -0.76 12.29
N LYS A 86 15.44 0.36 12.59
CA LYS A 86 14.33 0.43 13.55
C LYS A 86 13.03 0.92 12.95
N LEU A 87 12.96 1.21 11.66
CA LEU A 87 11.76 1.78 11.06
C LEU A 87 10.64 0.73 10.99
N ARG A 88 9.56 0.96 11.74
CA ARG A 88 8.41 0.05 11.87
C ARG A 88 7.20 0.55 11.09
N ILE A 89 7.03 1.86 10.98
CA ILE A 89 5.90 2.47 10.28
C ILE A 89 6.41 3.50 9.28
N LEU A 90 6.08 3.28 8.02
CA LEU A 90 6.32 4.22 6.92
C LEU A 90 4.99 4.58 6.28
N ASN A 91 4.60 5.84 6.38
CA ASN A 91 3.44 6.38 5.67
C ASN A 91 3.89 7.37 4.61
N CYS A 92 3.75 6.99 3.34
CA CYS A 92 3.97 7.83 2.17
C CYS A 92 2.67 7.99 1.35
N SER A 93 1.52 7.84 1.98
CA SER A 93 0.22 7.99 1.34
C SER A 93 0.01 9.41 0.80
N ILE A 94 -0.81 9.57 -0.25
CA ILE A 94 -1.14 10.87 -0.86
C ILE A 94 0.16 11.59 -1.28
N ASN A 95 0.90 10.96 -2.20
CA ASN A 95 2.10 11.51 -2.81
C ASN A 95 2.03 11.32 -4.33
N ARG A 96 3.16 11.43 -5.03
CA ARG A 96 3.25 11.29 -6.49
C ARG A 96 4.15 10.13 -6.91
N LEU A 97 4.38 9.18 -6.01
CA LEU A 97 5.31 8.08 -6.24
C LEU A 97 4.87 7.32 -7.48
N ASN A 98 5.73 7.30 -8.49
CA ASN A 98 5.55 6.54 -9.72
C ASN A 98 6.62 5.42 -9.84
N THR A 99 7.55 5.37 -8.89
CA THR A 99 8.61 4.38 -8.81
C THR A 99 8.99 4.15 -7.35
N LEU A 100 9.62 3.01 -7.06
CA LEU A 100 10.25 2.71 -5.79
C LEU A 100 11.72 2.34 -6.04
N PRO A 101 12.65 2.73 -5.15
CA PRO A 101 14.06 2.44 -5.35
C PRO A 101 14.32 0.92 -5.37
N ARG A 102 15.39 0.50 -6.06
CA ARG A 102 15.86 -0.90 -5.97
C ARG A 102 16.09 -1.27 -4.50
N GLY A 103 15.84 -2.51 -4.12
CA GLY A 103 16.07 -2.90 -2.72
C GLY A 103 15.03 -2.35 -1.74
N PHE A 104 13.92 -1.73 -2.19
CA PHE A 104 12.90 -1.18 -1.29
C PHE A 104 12.35 -2.21 -0.29
N GLY A 105 12.27 -3.49 -0.66
CA GLY A 105 11.82 -4.54 0.26
C GLY A 105 12.87 -5.02 1.29
N ALA A 106 13.99 -4.31 1.48
CA ALA A 106 15.06 -4.69 2.39
C ALA A 106 14.88 -4.21 3.84
N PHE A 107 13.69 -3.69 4.20
CA PHE A 107 13.41 -3.20 5.55
C PHE A 107 13.54 -4.32 6.59
N PRO A 108 14.39 -4.18 7.62
CA PRO A 108 14.58 -5.24 8.61
C PRO A 108 13.35 -5.50 9.49
N VAL A 109 12.61 -4.43 9.86
CA VAL A 109 11.56 -4.49 10.91
C VAL A 109 10.29 -3.71 10.54
N LEU A 110 10.06 -3.40 9.26
CA LEU A 110 8.89 -2.63 8.84
C LEU A 110 7.61 -3.46 9.02
N GLU A 111 6.70 -2.95 9.83
CA GLU A 111 5.43 -3.61 10.16
C GLU A 111 4.26 -3.01 9.38
N VAL A 112 4.30 -1.70 9.11
CA VAL A 112 3.22 -0.97 8.43
C VAL A 112 3.80 -0.12 7.31
N LEU A 113 3.30 -0.37 6.10
CA LEU A 113 3.63 0.40 4.91
C LEU A 113 2.34 0.92 4.27
N ASP A 114 2.22 2.25 4.21
CA ASP A 114 1.13 2.91 3.49
C ASP A 114 1.68 3.69 2.28
N LEU A 115 1.32 3.20 1.09
CA LEU A 115 1.63 3.77 -0.22
C LEU A 115 0.35 4.14 -0.97
N SER A 116 -0.78 4.29 -0.27
CA SER A 116 -2.06 4.60 -0.90
C SER A 116 -2.08 5.98 -1.56
N TYR A 117 -2.92 6.21 -2.55
CA TYR A 117 -3.04 7.49 -3.26
C TYR A 117 -1.70 7.94 -3.87
N ASN A 118 -1.06 7.03 -4.62
CA ASN A 118 0.14 7.28 -5.42
C ASN A 118 -0.12 6.87 -6.89
N ASN A 119 0.92 6.81 -7.70
CA ASN A 119 0.87 6.46 -9.12
C ASN A 119 1.65 5.15 -9.40
N LEU A 120 1.60 4.19 -8.47
CA LEU A 120 2.33 2.91 -8.57
C LEU A 120 1.54 1.89 -9.38
N ASN A 121 2.25 0.97 -10.05
CA ASN A 121 1.69 -0.20 -10.73
C ASN A 121 2.63 -1.41 -10.54
N GLU A 122 2.23 -2.57 -11.03
CA GLU A 122 2.98 -3.83 -10.88
C GLU A 122 4.37 -3.82 -11.54
N HIS A 123 4.59 -3.01 -12.58
CA HIS A 123 5.84 -2.96 -13.32
C HIS A 123 6.93 -2.12 -12.65
N VAL A 124 6.55 -1.23 -11.73
CA VAL A 124 7.48 -0.33 -11.03
C VAL A 124 7.87 -0.82 -9.64
N LEU A 125 7.28 -1.92 -9.17
CA LEU A 125 7.70 -2.56 -7.93
C LEU A 125 9.06 -3.26 -8.11
N PRO A 126 10.05 -3.02 -7.22
CA PRO A 126 11.32 -3.73 -7.29
C PRO A 126 11.13 -5.22 -6.99
N GLY A 127 11.96 -6.08 -7.57
CA GLY A 127 11.80 -7.54 -7.46
C GLY A 127 11.84 -8.10 -6.03
N ASN A 128 12.38 -7.35 -5.07
CA ASN A 128 12.38 -7.73 -3.65
C ASN A 128 11.23 -7.10 -2.84
N PHE A 129 10.28 -6.39 -3.46
CA PHE A 129 9.22 -5.66 -2.75
C PHE A 129 8.45 -6.55 -1.77
N PHE A 130 8.12 -7.78 -2.15
CA PHE A 130 7.37 -8.71 -1.30
C PHE A 130 8.26 -9.54 -0.34
N MET A 131 9.51 -9.15 -0.11
CA MET A 131 10.45 -9.85 0.80
C MET A 131 10.51 -9.24 2.22
N MET A 132 9.54 -8.39 2.57
CA MET A 132 9.46 -7.75 3.89
C MET A 132 8.84 -8.71 4.92
N ASP A 133 9.67 -9.55 5.55
CA ASP A 133 9.20 -10.59 6.48
C ASP A 133 8.43 -10.06 7.69
N SER A 134 8.72 -8.84 8.15
CA SER A 134 8.08 -8.23 9.33
C SER A 134 6.74 -7.54 9.03
N LEU A 135 6.36 -7.42 7.74
CA LEU A 135 5.22 -6.61 7.32
C LEU A 135 3.89 -7.24 7.75
N ARG A 136 3.04 -6.43 8.39
CA ARG A 136 1.72 -6.80 8.91
C ARG A 136 0.59 -6.06 8.22
N ALA A 137 0.84 -4.83 7.77
CA ALA A 137 -0.15 -4.04 7.04
C ALA A 137 0.49 -3.40 5.81
N LEU A 138 -0.12 -3.65 4.65
CA LEU A 138 0.27 -3.08 3.37
C LEU A 138 -0.94 -2.39 2.74
N TYR A 139 -0.84 -1.09 2.53
CA TYR A 139 -1.86 -0.31 1.85
C TYR A 139 -1.32 0.22 0.53
N LEU A 140 -1.97 -0.21 -0.56
CA LEU A 140 -1.71 0.15 -1.95
C LEU A 140 -2.98 0.69 -2.63
N GLY A 141 -3.95 1.18 -1.84
CA GLY A 141 -5.22 1.67 -2.38
C GLY A 141 -5.03 2.93 -3.22
N ASP A 142 -5.92 3.16 -4.20
CA ASP A 142 -5.84 4.30 -5.12
C ASP A 142 -4.43 4.41 -5.76
N ASN A 143 -4.04 3.37 -6.49
CA ASN A 143 -2.83 3.31 -7.33
C ASN A 143 -3.25 2.93 -8.76
N GLU A 144 -2.40 2.29 -9.56
CA GLU A 144 -2.63 1.93 -10.98
C GLU A 144 -2.35 0.44 -11.22
N PHE A 145 -2.55 -0.41 -10.22
CA PHE A 145 -2.37 -1.85 -10.36
C PHE A 145 -3.47 -2.47 -11.21
N GLU A 146 -3.08 -3.20 -12.26
CA GLU A 146 -3.98 -4.10 -13.01
C GLU A 146 -3.84 -5.55 -12.55
N TYR A 147 -2.66 -5.91 -12.05
CA TYR A 147 -2.36 -7.23 -11.51
C TYR A 147 -1.62 -7.10 -10.18
N LEU A 148 -1.90 -8.02 -9.25
CA LEU A 148 -1.08 -8.20 -8.06
C LEU A 148 -0.06 -9.32 -8.32
N PRO A 149 1.26 -9.08 -8.19
CA PRO A 149 2.26 -10.12 -8.41
C PRO A 149 2.09 -11.32 -7.48
N LYS A 150 2.32 -12.53 -8.01
CA LYS A 150 2.21 -13.80 -7.25
C LYS A 150 3.14 -13.84 -6.04
N GLU A 151 4.22 -13.07 -6.07
CA GLU A 151 5.20 -12.91 -5.00
C GLU A 151 4.57 -12.34 -3.71
N VAL A 152 3.35 -11.79 -3.77
CA VAL A 152 2.60 -11.36 -2.57
C VAL A 152 2.55 -12.43 -1.50
N LYS A 153 2.51 -13.72 -1.86
CA LYS A 153 2.55 -14.85 -0.91
C LYS A 153 3.75 -14.83 0.04
N ASN A 154 4.83 -14.16 -0.32
CA ASN A 154 6.04 -14.09 0.50
C ASN A 154 5.84 -13.23 1.76
N LEU A 155 4.81 -12.37 1.79
CA LEU A 155 4.43 -11.60 2.97
C LEU A 155 3.68 -12.47 4.00
N LYS A 156 4.35 -13.49 4.55
CA LYS A 156 3.75 -14.52 5.44
C LYS A 156 3.16 -13.97 6.75
N ASN A 157 3.55 -12.75 7.15
CA ASN A 157 3.07 -12.07 8.35
C ASN A 157 1.95 -11.05 8.11
N LEU A 158 1.53 -10.89 6.85
CA LEU A 158 0.54 -9.88 6.48
C LEU A 158 -0.83 -10.19 7.08
N GLN A 159 -1.43 -9.18 7.70
CA GLN A 159 -2.74 -9.21 8.35
C GLN A 159 -3.73 -8.30 7.63
N ILE A 160 -3.24 -7.19 7.06
CA ILE A 160 -4.05 -6.21 6.34
C ILE A 160 -3.46 -5.99 4.95
N LEU A 161 -4.28 -6.18 3.92
CA LEU A 161 -3.95 -5.86 2.54
C LEU A 161 -5.01 -4.94 1.93
N GLY A 162 -4.62 -3.70 1.70
CA GLY A 162 -5.45 -2.68 1.08
C GLY A 162 -5.14 -2.50 -0.41
N LEU A 163 -6.08 -2.87 -1.28
CA LEU A 163 -5.97 -2.76 -2.74
C LEU A 163 -7.16 -2.01 -3.38
N ARG A 164 -7.97 -1.35 -2.57
CA ARG A 164 -9.16 -0.61 -3.04
C ARG A 164 -8.81 0.45 -4.09
N ASP A 165 -9.74 0.80 -4.96
CA ASP A 165 -9.60 1.91 -5.92
C ASP A 165 -8.41 1.72 -6.90
N ASN A 166 -8.11 0.48 -7.28
CA ASN A 166 -7.15 0.15 -8.33
C ASN A 166 -7.87 -0.23 -9.65
N ASP A 167 -7.16 -0.78 -10.63
CA ASP A 167 -7.75 -1.27 -11.88
C ASP A 167 -7.62 -2.80 -11.98
N LEU A 168 -7.60 -3.51 -10.84
CA LEU A 168 -7.29 -4.93 -10.78
C LEU A 168 -8.27 -5.75 -11.63
N LEU A 169 -7.72 -6.52 -12.57
CA LEU A 169 -8.46 -7.41 -13.45
C LEU A 169 -8.64 -8.80 -12.84
N GLU A 170 -7.62 -9.25 -12.11
CA GLU A 170 -7.61 -10.52 -11.41
C GLU A 170 -6.74 -10.45 -10.14
N LEU A 171 -6.95 -11.42 -9.25
CA LEU A 171 -6.09 -11.69 -8.11
C LEU A 171 -5.31 -13.00 -8.36
N PRO A 172 -4.02 -13.06 -8.00
CA PRO A 172 -3.24 -14.30 -8.11
C PRO A 172 -3.80 -15.36 -7.15
N ARG A 173 -3.72 -16.63 -7.54
CA ARG A 173 -4.15 -17.77 -6.69
C ARG A 173 -3.35 -17.82 -5.38
N GLU A 174 -2.11 -17.37 -5.43
CA GLU A 174 -1.18 -17.19 -4.32
C GLU A 174 -1.71 -16.30 -3.19
N ILE A 175 -2.76 -15.50 -3.43
CA ILE A 175 -3.43 -14.74 -2.37
C ILE A 175 -3.92 -15.66 -1.24
N GLY A 176 -4.33 -16.89 -1.57
CA GLY A 176 -4.77 -17.89 -0.60
C GLY A 176 -3.68 -18.43 0.32
N GLU A 177 -2.40 -18.14 0.05
CA GLU A 177 -1.28 -18.51 0.91
C GLU A 177 -1.03 -17.51 2.06
N LEU A 178 -1.75 -16.38 2.08
CA LEU A 178 -1.63 -15.35 3.11
C LEU A 178 -2.44 -15.72 4.37
N THR A 179 -2.06 -16.81 5.03
CA THR A 179 -2.84 -17.44 6.12
C THR A 179 -3.06 -16.58 7.36
N ARG A 180 -2.38 -15.43 7.48
CA ARG A 180 -2.52 -14.48 8.59
C ARG A 180 -3.43 -13.28 8.27
N ILE A 181 -3.93 -13.17 7.03
CA ILE A 181 -4.81 -12.08 6.61
C ILE A 181 -6.09 -12.10 7.44
N ARG A 182 -6.47 -10.89 7.87
CA ARG A 182 -7.71 -10.59 8.56
C ARG A 182 -8.50 -9.55 7.80
N GLU A 183 -7.83 -8.60 7.14
CA GLU A 183 -8.49 -7.54 6.39
C GLU A 183 -7.98 -7.53 4.95
N LEU A 184 -8.91 -7.71 4.01
CA LEU A 184 -8.65 -7.65 2.57
C LEU A 184 -9.64 -6.67 1.93
N HIS A 185 -9.10 -5.58 1.38
CA HIS A 185 -9.88 -4.55 0.70
C HIS A 185 -9.59 -4.56 -0.78
N ILE A 186 -10.55 -5.03 -1.59
CA ILE A 186 -10.46 -5.13 -3.06
C ILE A 186 -11.62 -4.42 -3.76
N GLN A 187 -12.37 -3.59 -3.03
CA GLN A 187 -13.47 -2.81 -3.59
C GLN A 187 -13.02 -1.77 -4.62
N ASN A 188 -13.93 -1.32 -5.49
CA ASN A 188 -13.63 -0.35 -6.57
C ASN A 188 -12.47 -0.83 -7.45
N ASN A 189 -12.63 -2.00 -8.06
CA ASN A 189 -11.68 -2.58 -9.01
C ASN A 189 -12.43 -3.11 -10.23
N ARG A 190 -11.75 -3.83 -11.11
CA ARG A 190 -12.30 -4.42 -12.35
C ARG A 190 -12.39 -5.95 -12.25
N LEU A 191 -12.49 -6.48 -11.04
CA LEU A 191 -12.55 -7.91 -10.78
C LEU A 191 -13.90 -8.46 -11.23
N SER A 192 -13.86 -9.52 -12.05
CA SER A 192 -15.06 -10.23 -12.50
C SER A 192 -15.24 -11.57 -11.81
N VAL A 193 -14.14 -12.18 -11.38
CA VAL A 193 -14.08 -13.46 -10.66
C VAL A 193 -13.06 -13.40 -9.52
N LEU A 194 -13.22 -14.27 -8.53
CA LEU A 194 -12.25 -14.48 -7.44
C LEU A 194 -11.51 -15.82 -7.61
N PRO A 195 -10.20 -15.91 -7.32
CA PRO A 195 -9.52 -17.21 -7.27
C PRO A 195 -10.14 -18.07 -6.15
N PRO A 196 -10.48 -19.35 -6.41
CA PRO A 196 -11.01 -20.26 -5.38
C PRO A 196 -10.14 -20.35 -4.13
N GLU A 197 -8.83 -20.15 -4.27
CA GLU A 197 -7.84 -20.16 -3.18
C GLU A 197 -8.07 -19.05 -2.15
N ILE A 198 -8.78 -17.96 -2.47
CA ILE A 198 -9.14 -16.94 -1.48
C ILE A 198 -9.97 -17.53 -0.32
N ALA A 199 -10.66 -18.65 -0.57
CA ALA A 199 -11.43 -19.37 0.44
C ALA A 199 -10.56 -20.10 1.49
N ASN A 200 -9.25 -20.21 1.24
CA ASN A 200 -8.28 -20.75 2.20
C ASN A 200 -7.90 -19.72 3.28
N LEU A 201 -8.14 -18.43 3.02
CA LEU A 201 -7.99 -17.40 4.03
C LEU A 201 -9.02 -17.68 5.14
N ASP A 202 -8.57 -17.72 6.39
CA ASP A 202 -9.44 -17.89 7.57
C ASP A 202 -10.24 -16.59 7.84
N MET A 203 -11.03 -16.20 6.83
CA MET A 203 -11.92 -15.05 6.83
C MET A 203 -13.30 -15.26 7.48
N PRO A 204 -13.76 -16.46 7.91
CA PRO A 204 -15.08 -16.58 8.55
C PRO A 204 -15.09 -16.19 10.04
N GLY A 205 -13.96 -15.79 10.62
CA GLY A 205 -13.92 -15.29 12.00
C GLY A 205 -14.58 -13.91 12.14
N PRO A 206 -15.17 -13.56 13.30
CA PRO A 206 -15.85 -12.27 13.54
C PRO A 206 -14.92 -11.04 13.48
N LYS A 207 -13.62 -11.25 13.27
CA LYS A 207 -12.59 -10.20 13.16
C LYS A 207 -12.04 -10.06 11.74
N SER A 208 -12.54 -10.85 10.79
CA SER A 208 -12.06 -10.83 9.42
C SER A 208 -13.00 -9.99 8.54
N VAL A 209 -12.42 -9.15 7.70
CA VAL A 209 -13.13 -8.18 6.85
C VAL A 209 -12.68 -8.39 5.41
N LEU A 210 -13.62 -8.80 4.55
CA LEU A 210 -13.46 -8.77 3.11
C LEU A 210 -14.32 -7.64 2.56
N LYS A 211 -13.72 -6.66 1.86
CA LYS A 211 -14.47 -5.63 1.12
C LYS A 211 -14.26 -5.86 -0.36
N MET A 212 -15.35 -6.04 -1.09
CA MET A 212 -15.35 -6.45 -2.50
C MET A 212 -16.47 -5.80 -3.31
N GLU A 213 -17.10 -4.78 -2.74
CA GLU A 213 -18.11 -3.95 -3.41
C GLU A 213 -17.53 -3.25 -4.66
N GLU A 214 -18.42 -2.75 -5.53
CA GLU A 214 -18.05 -1.94 -6.69
C GLU A 214 -17.02 -2.62 -7.62
N ASN A 215 -17.32 -3.86 -7.98
CA ASN A 215 -16.57 -4.65 -8.95
C ASN A 215 -17.56 -5.26 -9.95
N PRO A 216 -17.18 -5.42 -11.23
CA PRO A 216 -18.02 -5.99 -12.28
C PRO A 216 -18.11 -7.53 -12.18
N TRP A 217 -18.59 -8.02 -11.03
CA TRP A 217 -18.74 -9.45 -10.76
C TRP A 217 -19.62 -10.13 -11.81
N VAL A 218 -19.22 -11.33 -12.23
CA VAL A 218 -20.12 -12.20 -13.00
C VAL A 218 -21.39 -12.47 -12.19
N THR A 219 -22.52 -12.67 -12.88
CA THR A 219 -23.84 -12.89 -12.25
C THR A 219 -23.79 -13.92 -11.13
N ALA A 220 -23.06 -15.01 -11.33
CA ALA A 220 -22.90 -16.08 -10.35
C ALA A 220 -22.26 -15.63 -9.02
N ILE A 221 -21.35 -14.65 -9.02
CA ILE A 221 -20.78 -14.07 -7.79
C ILE A 221 -21.72 -12.97 -7.27
N ALA A 222 -22.26 -12.13 -8.16
CA ALA A 222 -23.14 -11.02 -7.78
C ALA A 222 -24.38 -11.50 -7.01
N GLU A 223 -25.03 -12.58 -7.47
CA GLU A 223 -26.18 -13.19 -6.79
C GLU A 223 -25.85 -13.67 -5.38
N GLN A 224 -24.68 -14.29 -5.18
CA GLN A 224 -24.24 -14.74 -3.86
C GLN A 224 -23.86 -13.55 -2.96
N TYR A 225 -23.26 -12.51 -3.54
CA TYR A 225 -22.89 -11.30 -2.82
C TYR A 225 -24.10 -10.55 -2.25
N LEU A 226 -25.24 -10.55 -2.95
CA LEU A 226 -26.50 -9.99 -2.44
C LEU A 226 -27.00 -10.69 -1.15
N VAL A 227 -26.71 -11.99 -1.01
CA VAL A 227 -27.06 -12.74 0.21
C VAL A 227 -26.04 -12.47 1.32
N GLY A 228 -24.76 -12.36 0.96
CA GLY A 228 -23.70 -11.93 1.84
C GLY A 228 -22.36 -12.57 1.52
N ILE A 229 -21.29 -12.02 2.11
CA ILE A 229 -19.91 -12.45 1.85
C ILE A 229 -19.69 -13.94 2.19
N SER A 230 -20.34 -14.46 3.24
CA SER A 230 -20.26 -15.88 3.58
C SER A 230 -20.72 -16.80 2.44
N HIS A 231 -21.80 -16.43 1.74
CA HIS A 231 -22.33 -17.20 0.61
C HIS A 231 -21.38 -17.16 -0.58
N VAL A 232 -20.73 -16.02 -0.84
CA VAL A 232 -19.66 -15.94 -1.84
C VAL A 232 -18.54 -16.91 -1.47
N LEU A 233 -18.05 -16.86 -0.23
CA LEU A 233 -16.95 -17.71 0.23
C LEU A 233 -17.29 -19.22 0.22
N GLU A 234 -18.54 -19.59 0.44
CA GLU A 234 -19.01 -20.97 0.30
C GLU A 234 -19.15 -21.37 -1.17
N TYR A 235 -19.74 -20.51 -1.99
CA TYR A 235 -19.93 -20.75 -3.41
C TYR A 235 -18.60 -20.96 -4.15
N ILE A 236 -17.59 -20.14 -3.87
CA ILE A 236 -16.28 -20.26 -4.54
C ILE A 236 -15.52 -21.54 -4.17
N LYS A 237 -15.90 -22.24 -3.09
CA LYS A 237 -15.35 -23.55 -2.73
C LYS A 237 -15.91 -24.68 -3.59
N THR A 238 -17.08 -24.48 -4.22
CA THR A 238 -17.78 -25.50 -4.99
C THR A 238 -17.03 -25.89 -6.26
N GLU A 239 -17.18 -27.14 -6.69
CA GLU A 239 -16.62 -27.61 -7.96
C GLU A 239 -17.21 -26.87 -9.16
N ALA A 240 -18.50 -26.50 -9.07
CA ALA A 240 -19.19 -25.74 -10.11
C ALA A 240 -18.49 -24.38 -10.35
N TYR A 241 -18.14 -23.68 -9.27
CA TYR A 241 -17.39 -22.43 -9.39
C TYR A 241 -15.96 -22.64 -9.90
N ARG A 242 -15.26 -23.70 -9.46
CA ARG A 242 -13.91 -24.00 -9.97
C ARG A 242 -13.90 -24.20 -11.48
N ILE A 243 -14.90 -24.88 -12.03
CA ILE A 243 -15.07 -25.05 -13.48
C ILE A 243 -15.34 -23.69 -14.15
N LEU A 244 -16.23 -22.86 -13.58
CA LEU A 244 -16.53 -21.52 -14.08
C LEU A 244 -15.28 -20.64 -14.11
N TYR A 245 -14.53 -20.60 -13.00
CA TYR A 245 -13.30 -19.83 -12.86
C TYR A 245 -12.24 -20.29 -13.86
N ASN A 246 -12.00 -21.60 -14.00
CA ASN A 246 -11.04 -22.12 -14.97
C ASN A 246 -11.43 -21.78 -16.42
N ARG A 247 -12.73 -21.89 -16.75
CA ARG A 247 -13.24 -21.46 -18.07
C ARG A 247 -13.03 -19.97 -18.28
N HIS A 248 -13.28 -19.14 -17.27
CA HIS A 248 -13.06 -17.70 -17.33
C HIS A 248 -11.58 -17.36 -17.58
N MET A 249 -10.67 -18.01 -16.88
CA MET A 249 -9.22 -17.83 -17.06
C MET A 249 -8.74 -18.27 -18.45
N GLN A 250 -9.28 -19.37 -19.00
CA GLN A 250 -8.96 -19.84 -20.35
C GLN A 250 -9.56 -18.95 -21.45
N ALA A 251 -10.77 -18.45 -21.23
CA ALA A 251 -11.44 -17.50 -22.13
C ALA A 251 -10.81 -16.10 -22.05
N GLY A 252 -9.98 -15.83 -21.04
CA GLY A 252 -9.28 -14.57 -20.77
C GLY A 252 -8.14 -14.22 -21.74
N GLY A 253 -7.97 -14.95 -22.84
CA GLY A 253 -7.17 -14.51 -24.00
C GLY A 253 -7.81 -13.33 -24.75
N LYS A 254 -8.33 -12.35 -24.02
CA LYS A 254 -9.17 -11.27 -24.53
C LYS A 254 -8.33 -10.09 -25.00
N THR A 255 -8.60 -9.67 -26.23
CA THR A 255 -8.11 -8.40 -26.78
C THR A 255 -8.59 -7.21 -25.92
N ALA A 256 -7.89 -6.08 -25.97
CA ALA A 256 -8.11 -4.91 -25.12
C ALA A 256 -9.55 -4.33 -25.12
N GLY A 257 -10.42 -4.75 -26.06
CA GLY A 257 -11.81 -4.28 -26.17
C GLY A 257 -12.82 -4.95 -25.23
N ASP A 258 -12.52 -6.11 -24.64
CA ASP A 258 -13.47 -6.87 -23.81
C ASP A 258 -13.27 -6.68 -22.29
N LEU A 259 -12.25 -5.90 -21.90
CA LEU A 259 -11.99 -5.61 -20.49
C LEU A 259 -12.92 -4.48 -20.01
N PRO A 260 -13.40 -4.51 -18.75
CA PRO A 260 -14.14 -3.38 -18.18
C PRO A 260 -13.33 -2.09 -18.37
N PRO A 261 -13.91 -0.90 -18.59
CA PRO A 261 -13.12 0.31 -18.76
C PRO A 261 -12.25 0.60 -17.52
N LYS A 262 -11.07 1.21 -17.72
CA LYS A 262 -10.24 1.73 -16.62
C LYS A 262 -10.96 2.89 -15.94
N ALA A 263 -10.73 3.06 -14.64
CA ALA A 263 -11.20 4.26 -13.95
C ALA A 263 -10.48 5.51 -14.50
N ASP A 264 -11.20 6.63 -14.65
CA ASP A 264 -10.58 7.90 -15.02
C ASP A 264 -9.76 8.44 -13.84
N LYS A 265 -8.45 8.21 -13.92
CA LYS A 265 -7.47 8.62 -12.90
C LYS A 265 -6.85 9.98 -13.18
N SER A 266 -7.34 10.74 -14.18
CA SER A 266 -6.80 12.07 -14.51
C SER A 266 -6.92 13.09 -13.37
N LYS A 267 -7.96 12.97 -12.54
CA LYS A 267 -8.26 13.88 -11.42
C LYS A 267 -7.75 13.40 -10.05
N LYS A 268 -6.93 12.36 -10.00
CA LYS A 268 -6.35 11.86 -8.74
C LYS A 268 -5.63 12.98 -7.99
N ALA A 269 -5.72 12.98 -6.66
CA ALA A 269 -5.01 13.93 -5.81
C ALA A 269 -3.48 13.91 -6.04
N SER A 270 -2.92 12.74 -6.36
CA SER A 270 -1.52 12.57 -6.74
C SER A 270 -1.13 13.29 -8.04
N ARG A 271 -2.09 13.50 -8.96
CA ARG A 271 -1.88 14.17 -10.26
C ARG A 271 -2.38 15.62 -10.27
N ALA A 272 -3.33 15.97 -9.41
CA ALA A 272 -3.93 17.29 -9.32
C ALA A 272 -3.29 18.11 -8.19
N ARG A 273 -2.24 18.90 -8.51
CA ARG A 273 -1.75 20.11 -7.79
C ARG A 273 -0.44 20.59 -8.45
N SER A 274 -0.49 21.44 -9.46
CA SER A 274 0.69 22.20 -9.90
C SER A 274 1.02 23.29 -8.88
#